data_AF-A0A7L3SDI6-F1
#
_entry.id   AF-A0A7L3SDI6-F1
#
_cell.length_a   1.000
_cell.length_b   1.000
_cell.length_c   1.000
_cell.angle_alpha   90.00
_cell.angle_beta   90.00
_cell.angle_gamma   90.00
#
_symmetry.space_group_name_H-M   'P 1'
#
loop_
_entity.id
_entity.type
_entity.pdbx_description
1 polymer ?
#
loop_
_entity_poly.entity_id
_entity_poly.type
_entity_poly.pdbx_seq_one_letter_code
_entity_poly.pdbx_strand_id
1 'polypeptide(L)' 'GGASEATMGDIPLPVPAEVRCGGGQLYQECGRPCGQTCADLRLPAAGSCPALADLCVPGCNCPPGLVLEEGGQCVPP' A
#
# COMPACT_ATOMS: atom_id res chain seq x y z
N GLY A 1 16.10 37.54 -14.50
CA GLY A 1 16.36 36.10 -14.29
C GLY A 1 15.58 35.67 -13.07
N GLY A 2 14.78 34.62 -13.19
CA GLY A 2 13.88 34.15 -12.15
C GLY A 2 12.65 33.53 -12.79
N ALA A 3 12.82 32.38 -13.45
CA ALA A 3 11.70 31.54 -13.81
C ALA A 3 11.31 30.82 -12.53
N SER A 4 10.15 31.15 -11.98
CA SER A 4 9.54 30.38 -10.90
C SER A 4 9.29 28.98 -11.45
N GLU A 5 10.07 28.01 -10.97
CA GLU A 5 9.87 26.60 -11.27
C GLU A 5 8.49 26.21 -10.74
N ALA A 6 7.51 26.10 -11.66
CA ALA A 6 6.23 25.52 -11.35
C ALA A 6 6.46 24.02 -11.17
N THR A 7 6.69 23.57 -9.95
CA THR A 7 6.50 22.18 -9.61
C THR A 7 5.05 21.84 -9.96
N MET A 8 4.89 20.94 -10.92
CA MET A 8 3.64 20.23 -11.18
C MET A 8 3.36 19.37 -9.94
N GLY A 9 2.87 20.02 -8.88
CA GLY A 9 2.44 19.35 -7.66
C GLY A 9 1.19 18.56 -7.98
N ASP A 10 1.28 17.26 -7.73
CA ASP A 10 0.28 16.22 -7.91
C ASP A 10 -1.16 16.75 -7.76
N ILE A 11 -1.88 16.85 -8.87
CA ILE A 11 -3.34 16.96 -8.82
C ILE A 11 -3.80 15.59 -8.30
N PRO A 12 -4.31 15.47 -7.06
CA PRO A 12 -4.82 14.18 -6.61
C PRO A 12 -5.95 13.82 -7.57
N LEU A 13 -5.76 12.75 -8.34
CA LEU A 13 -6.85 12.17 -9.12
C LEU A 13 -8.01 11.97 -8.14
N PRO A 14 -9.25 12.31 -8.53
CA PRO A 14 -10.39 12.15 -7.63
C PRO A 14 -10.47 10.68 -7.25
N VAL A 15 -10.08 10.36 -6.01
CA VAL A 15 -10.25 9.04 -5.43
C VAL A 15 -11.74 8.74 -5.56
N PRO A 16 -12.14 7.65 -6.25
CA PRO A 16 -13.55 7.38 -6.45
C PRO A 16 -14.23 7.43 -5.09
N ALA A 17 -15.32 8.20 -5.01
CA ALA A 17 -16.07 8.33 -3.78
C ALA A 17 -16.30 6.92 -3.24
N GLU A 18 -15.86 6.72 -1.99
CA GLU A 18 -16.01 5.51 -1.18
C GLU A 18 -15.30 4.22 -1.66
N VAL A 19 -13.96 4.25 -1.75
CA VAL A 19 -13.18 3.01 -1.55
C VAL A 19 -13.39 2.53 -0.11
N ARG A 20 -14.29 1.56 0.09
CA ARG A 20 -14.55 0.97 1.41
C ARG A 20 -13.74 -0.31 1.56
N CYS A 21 -12.65 -0.22 2.31
CA CYS A 21 -11.85 -1.38 2.66
C CYS A 21 -12.58 -2.23 3.72
N GLY A 22 -12.49 -3.56 3.60
CA GLY A 22 -13.09 -4.53 4.51
C GLY A 22 -12.06 -5.23 5.39
N GLY A 23 -12.52 -5.98 6.39
CA GLY A 23 -11.64 -6.85 7.20
C GLY A 23 -10.54 -6.11 7.97
N GLY A 24 -10.81 -4.87 8.39
CA GLY A 24 -9.85 -4.05 9.14
C GLY A 24 -8.76 -3.38 8.29
N GLN A 25 -8.84 -3.50 6.97
CA GLN A 25 -7.93 -2.80 6.06
C GLN A 25 -8.25 -1.29 6.02
N LEU A 26 -7.22 -0.50 5.72
CA LEU A 26 -7.31 0.93 5.51
C LEU A 26 -6.86 1.26 4.08
N TYR A 27 -7.57 2.18 3.44
CA TYR A 27 -7.13 2.70 2.15
C TYR A 27 -5.86 3.53 2.34
N GLN A 28 -4.85 3.27 1.53
CA GLN A 28 -3.58 3.97 1.52
C GLN A 28 -3.28 4.35 0.07
N GLU A 29 -2.94 5.61 -0.18
CA GLU A 29 -2.54 6.07 -1.53
C GLU A 29 -1.15 5.56 -1.93
N CYS A 30 -0.33 5.19 -0.94
CA CYS A 30 1.03 4.70 -1.12
C CYS A 30 1.27 3.54 -0.14
N GLY A 31 0.79 2.35 -0.50
CA GLY A 31 1.02 1.10 0.24
C GLY A 31 2.17 0.28 -0.35
N ARG A 32 2.81 -0.56 0.49
CA ARG A 32 3.86 -1.47 0.03
C ARG A 32 3.26 -2.56 -0.87
N PRO A 33 3.91 -2.89 -2.01
CA PRO A 33 3.37 -3.87 -2.96
C PRO A 33 3.54 -5.33 -2.52
N CYS A 34 4.25 -5.62 -1.43
CA CYS A 34 4.49 -6.97 -0.93
C CYS A 34 4.63 -7.02 0.59
N GLY A 35 4.67 -8.24 1.13
CA GLY A 35 4.79 -8.47 2.56
C GLY A 35 3.55 -8.00 3.31
N GLN A 36 2.41 -7.94 2.61
CA GLN A 36 1.15 -7.46 3.16
C GLN A 36 0.24 -8.62 3.55
N THR A 37 0.56 -9.85 3.14
CA THR A 37 -0.23 -11.05 3.42
C THR A 37 0.56 -12.11 4.19
N CYS A 38 -0.13 -13.01 4.90
CA CYS A 38 0.51 -14.16 5.56
C CYS A 38 1.24 -15.07 4.56
N ALA A 39 0.75 -15.15 3.31
CA ALA A 39 1.37 -15.93 2.25
C ALA A 39 2.72 -15.32 1.82
N ASP A 40 2.82 -13.99 1.76
CA ASP A 40 4.06 -13.29 1.42
C ASP A 40 5.18 -13.60 2.43
N LEU A 41 4.84 -13.65 3.72
CA LEU A 41 5.80 -13.92 4.80
C LEU A 41 6.39 -15.34 4.74
N ARG A 42 5.67 -16.31 4.15
CA ARG A 42 6.15 -17.69 3.99
C ARG A 42 7.20 -17.82 2.89
N LEU A 43 7.38 -16.81 2.03
CA LEU A 43 8.40 -16.80 0.99
C LEU A 43 9.57 -15.88 1.37
N PRO A 44 10.70 -16.42 1.90
CA PRO A 44 11.80 -15.61 2.43
C PRO A 44 12.47 -14.64 1.44
N ALA A 45 12.35 -14.87 0.12
CA ALA A 45 12.88 -13.97 -0.91
C ALA A 45 11.82 -13.09 -1.61
N ALA A 46 10.53 -13.47 -1.53
CA ALA A 46 9.44 -12.75 -2.19
C ALA A 46 8.67 -11.83 -1.23
N GLY A 47 8.65 -12.15 0.07
CA GLY A 47 7.91 -11.40 1.08
C GLY A 47 8.41 -9.97 1.31
N SER A 48 9.68 -9.69 1.00
CA SER A 48 10.26 -8.36 1.12
C SER A 48 10.40 -7.62 -0.21
N CYS A 49 10.07 -8.27 -1.34
CA CYS A 49 10.20 -7.78 -2.73
C CYS A 49 11.20 -6.61 -2.92
N PRO A 50 12.50 -6.82 -2.69
CA PRO A 50 13.47 -5.72 -2.54
C PRO A 50 13.58 -4.84 -3.80
N ALA A 51 13.29 -5.39 -4.98
CA ALA A 51 13.25 -4.65 -6.25
C ALA A 51 12.12 -3.61 -6.34
N LEU A 52 11.12 -3.69 -5.46
CA LEU A 52 9.96 -2.80 -5.40
C LEU A 52 9.96 -1.95 -4.11
N ALA A 53 11.05 -1.93 -3.35
CA ALA A 53 11.11 -1.27 -2.04
C ALA A 53 10.85 0.25 -2.11
N ASP A 54 11.23 0.88 -3.23
CA ASP A 54 11.01 2.32 -3.49
C ASP A 54 9.70 2.62 -4.22
N LEU A 55 8.91 1.58 -4.53
CA LEU A 55 7.62 1.71 -5.19
C LEU A 55 6.49 1.52 -4.20
N CYS A 56 5.44 2.29 -4.38
CA CYS A 56 4.19 2.10 -3.67
C CYS A 56 3.01 2.24 -4.63
N VAL A 57 1.90 1.60 -4.26
CA VAL A 57 0.68 1.59 -5.05
C VAL A 57 -0.52 1.90 -4.15
N PRO A 58 -1.53 2.62 -4.67
CA PRO A 58 -2.75 2.87 -3.94
C PRO A 58 -3.57 1.58 -3.77
N GLY A 59 -4.11 1.36 -2.57
CA GLY A 59 -4.90 0.16 -2.29
C GLY A 59 -5.34 0.03 -0.83
N CYS A 60 -6.17 -0.98 -0.58
CA CYS A 60 -6.51 -1.41 0.77
C CYS A 60 -5.37 -2.26 1.32
N ASN A 61 -4.78 -1.86 2.44
CA ASN A 61 -3.79 -2.70 3.12
C ASN A 61 -4.04 -2.72 4.63
N CYS A 62 -3.44 -3.70 5.30
CA CYS A 62 -3.50 -3.78 6.75
C CYS A 62 -2.68 -2.65 7.40
N PRO A 63 -3.11 -2.16 8.58
CA PRO A 63 -2.34 -1.18 9.33
C PRO A 63 -0.99 -1.78 9.77
N PRO A 64 0.00 -0.93 10.11
CA PRO A 64 1.32 -1.39 10.55
C PRO A 64 1.25 -2.45 11.65
N GLY A 65 1.99 -3.54 11.47
CA GLY A 65 2.04 -4.65 12.42
C GLY A 65 1.00 -5.76 12.19
N LEU A 66 0.12 -5.61 11.20
CA LEU A 66 -0.83 -6.65 10.78
C LEU A 66 -0.57 -7.07 9.33
N VAL A 67 -1.01 -8.29 9.01
CA VAL A 67 -1.00 -8.86 7.66
C VAL A 67 -2.38 -9.40 7.30
N LEU A 68 -2.67 -9.43 6.01
CA LEU A 68 -3.92 -9.97 5.49
C LEU A 68 -3.84 -11.50 5.46
N GLU A 69 -4.76 -12.13 6.17
CA GLU A 69 -4.97 -13.58 6.14
C GLU A 69 -5.90 -13.95 4.97
N GLU A 70 -5.95 -15.24 4.61
CA GLU A 70 -6.72 -15.76 3.47
C GLU A 70 -8.23 -15.44 3.58
N GLY A 71 -8.76 -15.34 4.81
CA GLY A 71 -10.13 -14.91 5.10
C GLY A 71 -10.39 -13.41 4.90
N GLY A 72 -9.39 -12.63 4.47
CA GLY A 72 -9.52 -11.20 4.20
C GLY A 72 -9.51 -10.31 5.44
N GLN A 73 -9.06 -10.83 6.58
CA GLN A 73 -8.97 -10.11 7.85
C GLN A 73 -7.51 -9.73 8.15
N CYS A 74 -7.29 -8.51 8.64
CA CYS A 74 -6.00 -8.10 9.17
C CYS A 74 -5.76 -8.76 10.54
N VAL A 75 -4.68 -9.53 10.65
CA VAL A 75 -4.31 -10.30 11.83
C VAL A 75 -2.82 -10.11 12.15
N PRO A 76 -2.38 -10.39 13.38
CA PRO A 76 -0.96 -10.47 13.69
C PRO A 76 -0.27 -11.55 12.83
N PRO A 77 0.94 -11.26 12.30
CA PRO A 77 1.69 -12.16 11.42
C PRO A 77 2.20 -13.44 12.07
#